data_AF-A0A6V7J0L8-F1
#
_entry.id   AF-A0A6V7J0L8-F1
#
_cell.length_a   1.000
_cell.length_b   1.000
_cell.length_c   1.000
_cell.angle_alpha   90.00
_cell.angle_beta   90.00
_cell.angle_gamma   90.00
#
_symmetry.space_group_name_H-M   'P 1'
#
loop_
_entity.id
_entity.type
_entity.pdbx_description
1 polymer ?
#
loop_
_entity_poly.entity_id
_entity_poly.type
_entity_poly.pdbx_seq_one_letter_code
_entity_poly.pdbx_strand_id
1 'polypeptide(L)' 'GLIFVVDSNDRERIGEAREELMRMLAEDELRDAVLLIFANKQ' A
#
# COMPACT_ATOMS: atom_id res chain seq x y z
N GLY A 1 6.85 1.84 10.99
CA GLY A 1 5.60 2.42 10.47
C GLY A 1 5.76 2.57 8.98
N LEU A 2 4.74 2.19 8.21
CA LEU A 2 4.74 2.13 6.74
C LEU A 2 3.78 3.20 6.19
N ILE A 3 4.25 4.00 5.24
CA ILE A 3 3.39 4.90 4.46
C ILE A 3 3.33 4.37 3.04
N PHE A 4 2.14 4.03 2.57
CA PHE A 4 1.89 3.50 1.23
C PHE A 4 1.07 4.51 0.44
N VAL A 5 1.60 4.99 -0.69
CA VAL A 5 0.93 6.00 -1.52
C VAL A 5 0.40 5.35 -2.79
N VAL A 6 -0.88 5.56 -3.07
CA VAL A 6 -1.58 5.04 -4.24
C VAL A 6 -2.06 6.19 -5.10
N ASP A 7 -1.95 6.09 -6.41
CA ASP A 7 -2.59 7.01 -7.36
C ASP A 7 -4.09 6.66 -7.45
N SER A 8 -4.97 7.50 -6.90
CA SER A 8 -6.40 7.20 -6.81
C SER A 8 -7.13 7.24 -8.15
N ASN A 9 -6.52 7.86 -9.17
CA ASN A 9 -7.09 7.93 -10.51
C ASN A 9 -6.73 6.72 -11.37
N ASP A 10 -5.72 5.95 -10.98
CA ASP A 10 -5.23 4.81 -11.75
C ASP A 10 -5.89 3.50 -11.31
N ARG A 11 -7.09 3.28 -11.84
CA ARG A 11 -7.91 2.09 -11.53
C ARG A 11 -7.34 0.79 -12.08
N GLU A 12 -6.54 0.85 -13.15
CA GLU A 12 -5.94 -0.36 -13.75
C GLU A 12 -4.84 -0.92 -12.84
N ARG A 13 -4.06 -0.04 -12.20
CA ARG A 13 -2.93 -0.45 -11.34
C ARG A 13 -3.29 -0.69 -9.88
N ILE A 14 -4.54 -0.50 -9.47
CA ILE A 14 -4.97 -0.69 -8.07
C ILE A 14 -4.79 -2.15 -7.61
N GLY A 15 -4.98 -3.11 -8.52
CA GLY A 15 -4.78 -4.53 -8.25
C GLY A 15 -3.32 -4.86 -7.93
N GLU A 16 -2.40 -4.34 -8.73
CA GLU A 16 -0.95 -4.49 -8.54
C GLU A 16 -0.51 -3.85 -7.21
N ALA A 17 -0.98 -2.64 -6.93
CA ALA A 17 -0.68 -1.94 -5.68
C ALA A 17 -1.15 -2.75 -4.44
N ARG A 18 -2.31 -3.40 -4.53
CA ARG A 18 -2.80 -4.30 -3.48
C ARG A 18 -1.89 -5.51 -3.30
N GLU A 19 -1.49 -6.16 -4.38
CA GLU A 19 -0.62 -7.35 -4.31
C GLU A 19 0.72 -7.01 -3.65
N GLU A 20 1.33 -5.89 -4.03
CA GLU A 20 2.60 -5.45 -3.46
C GLU A 20 2.47 -5.10 -1.98
N LEU A 21 1.41 -4.37 -1.60
CA LEU A 21 1.13 -4.09 -0.19
C LEU A 21 0.99 -5.37 0.64
N MET A 22 0.29 -6.39 0.10
CA MET A 22 0.13 -7.66 0.80
C MET A 22 1.44 -8.43 0.94
N ARG A 23 2.35 -8.34 -0.05
CA ARG A 23 3.70 -8.93 0.06
C ARG A 23 4.52 -8.26 1.15
N MET A 24 4.51 -6.92 1.21
CA MET A 24 5.23 -6.17 2.24
C MET A 24 4.68 -6.48 3.64
N LEU A 25 3.35 -6.53 3.80
CA LEU A 25 2.72 -6.86 5.10
C LEU A 25 2.97 -8.30 5.57
N ALA A 26 3.45 -9.19 4.69
CA ALA A 26 3.85 -10.53 5.06
C ALA A 26 5.27 -10.61 5.65
N GLU A 27 6.06 -9.54 5.58
CA GLU A 27 7.39 -9.47 6.18
C GLU A 27 7.28 -9.31 7.70
N ASP A 28 8.03 -10.14 8.45
CA ASP A 28 7.99 -10.15 9.92
C ASP A 28 8.34 -8.77 10.54
N GLU A 29 9.18 -8.00 9.85
CA GLU A 29 9.61 -6.66 10.25
C GLU A 29 8.46 -5.63 10.25
N LEU A 30 7.40 -5.90 9.49
CA LEU A 30 6.24 -5.01 9.33
C LEU A 30 5.00 -5.49 10.10
N ARG A 31 5.07 -6.62 10.80
CA ARG A 31 3.92 -7.27 11.46
C ARG A 31 3.13 -6.37 12.41
N ASP A 32 3.84 -5.53 13.17
CA ASP A 32 3.24 -4.61 14.15
C ASP A 32 3.42 -3.13 13.74
N ALA A 33 3.84 -2.88 12.49
CA ALA A 33 4.01 -1.53 11.99
C ALA A 33 2.66 -0.85 11.75
N VAL A 34 2.53 0.39 12.24
CA VAL A 34 1.41 1.26 11.83
C VAL A 34 1.47 1.52 10.34
N LEU A 35 0.37 1.23 9.63
CA LEU A 35 0.20 1.48 8.20
C LEU A 35 -0.65 2.74 7.97
N LEU A 36 -0.15 3.66 7.15
CA LEU A 36 -0.89 4.81 6.61
C LEU A 36 -0.97 4.67 5.08
N ILE A 37 -2.17 4.75 4.52
CA ILE A 37 -2.39 4.75 3.07
C ILE A 37 -2.78 6.15 2.61
N PHE A 38 -2.03 6.73 1.68
CA PHE A 38 -2.40 7.96 1.00
C PHE A 38 -2.98 7.65 -0.39
N ALA A 39 -4.26 7.94 -0.57
CA ALA A 39 -4.88 8.01 -1.89
C ALA A 39 -4.61 9.40 -2.50
N ASN A 40 -3.65 9.48 -3.39
CA ASN A 40 -3.11 10.71 -3.94
C ASN A 40 -3.65 11.01 -5.35
N LYS A 41 -3.59 12.30 -5.73
CA LYS A 41 -4.03 12.85 -7.03
C LYS A 41 -5.55 12.83 -7.28
N GLN A 42 -6.31 13.41 -6.35
CA GLN A 42 -7.76 13.63 -6.52
C GLN A 42 -8.08 14.53 -7.72
#